data_AF-Q75BT3-F1
#
_entry.id   AF-Q75BT3-F1
#
_cell.length_a   1.000
_cell.length_b   1.000
_cell.length_c   1.000
_cell.angle_alpha   90.00
_cell.angle_beta   90.00
_cell.angle_gamma   90.00
#
_symmetry.space_group_name_H-M   'P 1'
#
loop_
_entity.id
_entity.type
_entity.pdbx_description
1 polymer ?
#
loop_
_entity_poly.entity_id
_entity_poly.type
_entity_poly.pdbx_seq_one_letter_code
_entity_poly.pdbx_strand_id
1 'polypeptide(L)'
;MSTELPLPVLEDYFVSAANAFLPDEFPVKELQDEYYRPWETIVSNLPALLLARQLRDVVDQLKVLEVKKELFEDMRQLRRAYSVLGFIANAYVWGYDDACDTIPESVAAPLLKVSEALGLPPLATYAGLVLWNFCPIFEDEALAGGSVWDLSNLRTINTFTGSMDESWFYLISVFFEKRGAQSMNDGLNAIRAVRSGDRAGVVAHLQALAEGIDSLGALLGRMEEMCDPYVFYYRIRPYLAGWKNMADLGLPNGVRYGDRGEYRTYVGGSNAQSSLIQMLDILLGVEHFQTGVSKTAGRSISAGSNGNGYINDMRNYMPEGHRLFLAHLQQVANIRDYVLSHNFDAELVLAYDACVSMMKSFRDRHIQLVTRYIVLQAKKKEPSTKPHATLRSGLSKHSGTMEQRGTGGTSLIPFLKQCRDETGSAAASAWGKRILYHGVLRVKDNSILDLPKKGVPVVASRSDELVNSYSEQENHLPGHW
;
A
#
# COMPACT_ATOMS: atom_id res chain seq x y z
N MET A 1 17.65 -25.91 10.47
CA MET A 1 19.10 -25.67 10.26
C MET A 1 19.29 -24.42 9.39
N SER A 2 19.16 -23.22 9.97
CA SER A 2 19.55 -21.94 9.32
C SER A 2 20.55 -21.14 10.17
N THR A 3 21.19 -21.81 11.14
CA THR A 3 22.12 -21.21 12.09
C THR A 3 23.45 -20.76 11.48
N GLU A 4 23.75 -21.13 10.23
CA GLU A 4 25.02 -20.81 9.58
C GLU A 4 25.03 -19.47 8.83
N LEU A 5 23.89 -19.02 8.28
CA LEU A 5 23.85 -17.74 7.56
C LEU A 5 23.76 -16.58 8.56
N PRO A 6 24.68 -15.58 8.55
CA PRO A 6 24.60 -14.43 9.46
C PRO A 6 23.31 -13.63 9.23
N LEU A 7 22.87 -12.83 10.21
CA LEU A 7 21.76 -11.90 9.97
C LEU A 7 22.19 -10.82 8.96
N PRO A 8 21.24 -10.21 8.22
CA PRO A 8 21.55 -9.08 7.34
C PRO A 8 22.18 -7.93 8.12
N VAL A 9 23.31 -7.44 7.62
CA VAL A 9 23.88 -6.13 7.98
C VAL A 9 23.06 -5.09 7.23
N LEU A 10 22.44 -4.15 7.94
CA LEU A 10 21.38 -3.30 7.35
C LEU A 10 21.94 -2.34 6.29
N GLU A 11 23.15 -1.86 6.51
CA GLU A 11 23.84 -0.87 5.69
C GLU A 11 24.16 -1.42 4.29
N ASP A 12 24.46 -2.73 4.17
CA ASP A 12 24.69 -3.43 2.90
C ASP A 12 23.45 -3.39 1.98
N TYR A 13 22.28 -3.12 2.54
CA TYR A 13 20.99 -3.08 1.84
C TYR A 13 20.37 -1.69 1.76
N PHE A 14 21.07 -0.64 2.20
CA PHE A 14 20.51 0.71 2.36
C PHE A 14 19.26 0.73 3.26
N VAL A 15 19.30 -0.06 4.33
CA VAL A 15 18.29 -0.08 5.39
C VAL A 15 18.90 0.56 6.63
N SER A 16 18.13 1.44 7.28
CA SER A 16 18.56 2.19 8.46
C SER A 16 17.99 1.56 9.73
N ALA A 17 18.84 1.35 10.74
CA ALA A 17 18.38 0.95 12.06
C ALA A 17 17.43 1.99 12.69
N ALA A 18 17.61 3.28 12.38
CA ALA A 18 16.79 4.36 12.93
C ALA A 18 15.53 4.63 12.10
N ASN A 19 15.60 4.45 10.77
CA ASN A 19 14.58 4.91 9.82
C ASN A 19 13.98 3.79 8.94
N ALA A 20 14.34 2.53 9.18
CA ALA A 20 13.95 1.36 8.37
C ALA A 20 14.30 1.56 6.89
N PHE A 21 13.30 1.55 6.01
CA PHE A 21 13.49 1.66 4.56
C PHE A 21 13.57 3.12 4.08
N LEU A 22 13.46 4.10 4.98
CA LEU A 22 13.82 5.48 4.67
C LEU A 22 15.34 5.68 4.77
N PRO A 23 15.92 6.64 4.04
CA PRO A 23 17.32 6.98 4.18
C PRO A 23 17.67 7.53 5.57
N ASP A 24 18.94 7.43 5.98
CA ASP A 24 19.43 8.03 7.24
C ASP A 24 19.39 9.56 7.24
N GLU A 25 19.65 10.16 6.08
CA GLU A 25 19.56 11.59 5.84
C GLU A 25 18.28 11.97 5.11
N PHE A 26 17.80 13.20 5.29
CA PHE A 26 16.67 13.70 4.52
C PHE A 26 16.97 13.69 3.00
N PRO A 27 15.97 13.31 2.17
CA PRO A 27 16.09 13.41 0.73
C PRO A 27 16.53 14.79 0.26
N VAL A 28 17.28 14.82 -0.84
CA VAL A 28 17.67 16.06 -1.51
C VAL A 28 16.41 16.76 -2.04
N LYS A 29 16.27 18.05 -1.74
CA LYS A 29 15.09 18.83 -2.11
C LYS A 29 15.07 19.20 -3.61
N GLU A 30 16.25 19.44 -4.18
CA GLU A 30 16.47 19.81 -5.58
C GLU A 30 17.83 19.29 -6.06
N LEU A 31 17.92 18.85 -7.33
CA LEU A 31 19.18 18.46 -7.95
C LEU A 31 20.21 19.60 -7.89
N GLN A 32 21.41 19.31 -7.42
CA GLN A 32 22.45 20.33 -7.19
C GLN A 32 23.09 20.86 -8.49
N ASP A 33 23.12 20.04 -9.54
CA ASP A 33 23.68 20.44 -10.82
C ASP A 33 22.64 21.24 -11.64
N GLU A 34 22.91 22.53 -11.84
CA GLU A 34 22.10 23.47 -12.63
C GLU A 34 21.78 22.97 -14.04
N TYR A 35 22.58 22.03 -14.59
CA TYR A 35 22.26 21.36 -15.85
C TYR A 35 20.88 20.70 -15.84
N TYR A 36 20.42 20.16 -14.70
CA TYR A 36 19.11 19.51 -14.56
C TYR A 36 18.00 20.45 -14.11
N ARG A 37 18.27 21.76 -13.98
CA ARG A 37 17.27 22.78 -13.62
C ARG A 37 15.99 22.73 -14.45
N PRO A 38 15.98 22.38 -15.75
CA PRO A 38 14.72 22.24 -16.49
C PRO A 38 13.76 21.22 -15.88
N TRP A 39 14.26 20.08 -15.38
CA TRP A 39 13.43 19.08 -14.71
C TRP A 39 12.87 19.61 -13.38
N GLU A 40 13.71 20.24 -12.57
CA GLU A 40 13.31 20.82 -11.28
C GLU A 40 12.29 21.95 -11.44
N THR A 41 12.45 22.79 -12.47
CA THR A 41 11.52 23.88 -12.79
C THR A 41 10.13 23.34 -13.13
N ILE A 42 10.04 22.24 -13.88
CA ILE A 42 8.74 21.63 -14.22
C ILE A 42 8.09 21.03 -12.98
N VAL A 43 8.81 20.22 -12.20
CA VAL A 43 8.21 19.49 -11.09
C VAL A 43 7.82 20.41 -9.92
N SER A 44 8.57 21.50 -9.69
CA SER A 44 8.23 22.53 -8.69
C SER A 44 6.96 23.31 -9.05
N ASN A 45 6.67 23.45 -10.35
CA ASN A 45 5.47 24.11 -10.86
C ASN A 45 4.39 23.12 -11.31
N LEU A 46 4.55 21.82 -11.01
CA LEU A 46 3.70 20.75 -11.56
C LEU A 46 2.21 20.95 -11.29
N PRO A 47 1.75 21.31 -10.07
CA PRO A 47 0.34 21.58 -9.82
C PRO A 47 -0.20 22.75 -10.67
N ALA A 48 0.59 23.80 -10.84
CA ALA A 48 0.22 24.96 -11.63
C ALA A 48 0.15 24.63 -13.13
N LEU A 49 1.13 23.87 -13.65
CA LEU A 49 1.16 23.41 -15.04
C LEU A 49 -0.02 22.49 -15.37
N LEU A 50 -0.37 21.58 -14.46
CA LEU A 50 -1.55 20.72 -14.61
C LEU A 50 -2.86 21.52 -14.56
N LEU A 51 -2.95 22.51 -13.67
CA LEU A 51 -4.12 23.41 -13.58
C LEU A 51 -4.29 24.24 -14.85
N ALA A 52 -3.19 24.80 -15.37
CA ALA A 52 -3.15 25.62 -16.59
C ALA A 52 -3.21 24.79 -17.88
N ARG A 53 -3.15 23.46 -17.78
CA ARG A 53 -3.09 22.53 -18.92
C ARG A 53 -1.85 22.71 -19.82
N GLN A 54 -0.75 23.24 -19.29
CA GLN A 54 0.47 23.55 -20.05
C GLN A 54 1.57 22.48 -19.91
N LEU A 55 1.40 21.48 -19.06
CA LEU A 55 2.43 20.47 -18.79
C LEU A 55 2.96 19.79 -20.07
N ARG A 56 2.07 19.27 -20.93
CA ARG A 56 2.50 18.57 -22.16
C ARG A 56 3.31 19.49 -23.08
N ASP A 57 2.78 20.68 -23.37
CA ASP A 57 3.46 21.67 -24.23
C ASP A 57 4.86 22.03 -23.71
N VAL A 58 5.02 22.17 -22.39
CA VAL A 58 6.31 22.49 -21.76
C VAL A 58 7.27 21.29 -21.85
N VAL A 59 6.79 20.07 -21.59
CA VAL A 59 7.62 18.86 -21.64
C VAL A 59 8.04 18.51 -23.07
N ASP A 60 7.17 18.73 -24.05
CA ASP A 60 7.44 18.47 -25.48
C ASP A 60 8.54 19.40 -26.03
N GLN A 61 8.73 20.57 -25.43
CA GLN A 61 9.79 21.52 -25.78
C GLN A 61 11.12 21.26 -25.04
N LEU A 62 11.14 20.35 -24.07
CA LEU A 62 12.37 20.02 -23.35
C LEU A 62 13.38 19.37 -24.28
N LYS A 63 14.63 19.82 -24.18
CA LYS A 63 15.76 19.10 -24.73
C LYS A 63 16.00 17.83 -23.92
N VAL A 64 16.45 16.77 -24.59
CA VAL A 64 16.95 15.57 -23.92
C VAL A 64 18.21 15.95 -23.15
N LEU A 65 18.17 15.83 -21.83
CA LEU A 65 19.33 16.00 -20.97
C LEU A 65 19.98 14.63 -20.73
N GLU A 66 21.30 14.57 -20.84
CA GLU A 66 22.06 13.36 -20.54
C GLU A 66 22.16 13.15 -19.03
N VAL A 67 22.06 11.90 -18.59
CA VAL A 67 22.37 11.56 -17.20
C VAL A 67 23.90 11.50 -17.07
N LYS A 68 24.49 12.57 -16.53
CA LYS A 68 25.93 12.70 -16.30
C LYS A 68 26.44 11.68 -15.29
N LYS A 69 27.73 11.36 -15.39
CA LYS A 69 28.40 10.37 -14.53
C LYS A 69 28.29 10.72 -13.04
N GLU A 70 28.45 11.99 -12.71
CA GLU A 70 28.44 12.51 -11.35
C GLU A 70 27.11 12.23 -10.65
N LEU A 71 25.99 12.16 -11.40
CA LEU A 71 24.69 11.82 -10.84
C LEU A 71 24.62 10.36 -10.35
N PHE A 72 25.35 9.44 -10.99
CA PHE A 72 25.43 8.05 -10.56
C PHE A 72 26.36 7.84 -9.35
N GLU A 73 27.26 8.79 -9.10
CA GLU A 73 28.21 8.75 -7.97
C GLU A 73 27.57 9.25 -6.67
N ASP A 74 26.47 10.01 -6.74
CA ASP A 74 25.68 10.44 -5.59
C ASP A 74 24.27 9.81 -5.59
N MET A 75 24.11 8.78 -4.74
CA MET A 75 22.86 8.04 -4.58
C MET A 75 21.67 8.95 -4.19
N ARG A 76 21.89 10.03 -3.43
CA ARG A 76 20.81 10.95 -3.03
C ARG A 76 20.33 11.78 -4.22
N GLN A 77 21.26 12.24 -5.07
CA GLN A 77 20.94 12.94 -6.30
C GLN A 77 20.27 12.01 -7.33
N LEU A 78 20.74 10.77 -7.46
CA LEU A 78 20.13 9.77 -8.34
C LEU A 78 18.68 9.47 -7.96
N ARG A 79 18.41 9.28 -6.66
CA ARG A 79 17.05 9.09 -6.10
C ARG A 79 16.16 10.30 -6.37
N ARG A 80 16.70 11.52 -6.23
CA ARG A 80 15.99 12.77 -6.57
C ARG A 80 15.61 12.79 -8.05
N ALA A 81 16.57 12.54 -8.95
CA ALA A 81 16.30 12.52 -10.39
C ALA A 81 15.21 11.52 -10.77
N TYR A 82 15.24 10.31 -10.20
CA TYR A 82 14.19 9.32 -10.41
C TYR A 82 12.81 9.80 -9.91
N SER A 83 12.74 10.41 -8.71
CA SER A 83 11.49 10.98 -8.19
C SER A 83 10.93 12.06 -9.12
N VAL A 84 11.75 13.04 -9.50
CA VAL A 84 11.38 14.15 -10.39
C VAL A 84 10.86 13.65 -11.74
N LEU A 85 11.63 12.79 -12.41
CA LEU A 85 11.25 12.23 -13.71
C LEU A 85 10.00 11.34 -13.61
N GLY A 86 9.84 10.60 -12.52
CA GLY A 86 8.64 9.81 -12.26
C GLY A 86 7.38 10.68 -12.09
N PHE A 87 7.46 11.78 -11.33
CA PHE A 87 6.37 12.76 -11.22
C PHE A 87 6.01 13.36 -12.58
N ILE A 88 7.01 13.78 -13.36
CA ILE A 88 6.77 14.35 -14.70
C ILE A 88 6.12 13.31 -15.62
N ALA A 89 6.64 12.08 -15.68
CA ALA A 89 6.12 11.01 -16.54
C ALA A 89 4.66 10.66 -16.20
N ASN A 90 4.35 10.41 -14.93
CA ASN A 90 3.00 10.07 -14.50
C ASN A 90 2.02 11.23 -14.75
N ALA A 91 2.45 12.47 -14.51
CA ALA A 91 1.63 13.65 -14.78
C ALA A 91 1.41 13.88 -16.29
N TYR A 92 2.41 13.61 -17.13
CA TYR A 92 2.29 13.74 -18.59
C TYR A 92 1.28 12.74 -19.16
N VAL A 93 1.35 11.49 -18.70
CA VAL A 93 0.42 10.41 -19.07
C VAL A 93 -0.99 10.74 -18.60
N TRP A 94 -1.20 11.04 -17.32
CA TRP A 94 -2.52 11.10 -16.69
C TRP A 94 -3.11 12.51 -16.47
N GLY A 95 -2.36 13.58 -16.73
CA GLY A 95 -2.73 14.95 -16.32
C GLY A 95 -3.89 15.61 -17.06
N TYR A 96 -4.47 14.93 -18.06
CA TYR A 96 -5.47 15.49 -18.97
C TYR A 96 -6.68 14.55 -19.11
N ASP A 97 -7.61 14.89 -20.01
CA ASP A 97 -8.83 14.10 -20.18
C ASP A 97 -8.56 12.74 -20.80
N ASP A 98 -7.61 12.68 -21.74
CA ASP A 98 -7.16 11.45 -22.37
C ASP A 98 -5.73 11.13 -21.95
N ALA A 99 -5.52 9.86 -21.61
CA ALA A 99 -4.20 9.35 -21.29
C ALA A 99 -3.27 9.50 -22.51
N CYS A 100 -2.03 9.94 -22.29
CA CYS A 100 -1.02 9.91 -23.33
C CYS A 100 -0.28 8.57 -23.29
N ASP A 101 -0.24 7.86 -24.41
CA ASP A 101 0.40 6.56 -24.51
C ASP A 101 1.89 6.64 -24.85
N THR A 102 2.46 7.83 -25.01
CA THR A 102 3.86 8.04 -25.39
C THR A 102 4.48 9.12 -24.51
N ILE A 103 5.53 8.77 -23.76
CA ILE A 103 6.32 9.74 -22.99
C ILE A 103 7.41 10.31 -23.93
N PRO A 104 7.60 11.63 -24.01
CA PRO A 104 8.63 12.24 -24.86
C PRO A 104 10.04 11.77 -24.49
N GLU A 105 10.93 11.72 -25.48
CA GLU A 105 12.34 11.28 -25.31
C GLU A 105 13.06 12.08 -24.21
N SER A 106 12.70 13.36 -24.05
CA SER A 106 13.26 14.29 -23.04
C SER A 106 13.05 13.83 -21.59
N VAL A 107 12.05 12.98 -21.35
CA VAL A 107 11.76 12.37 -20.05
C VAL A 107 12.04 10.87 -20.09
N ALA A 108 11.66 10.19 -21.17
CA ALA A 108 11.79 8.74 -21.28
C ALA A 108 13.24 8.26 -21.21
N ALA A 109 14.15 8.84 -21.98
CA ALA A 109 15.56 8.44 -22.02
C ALA A 109 16.28 8.57 -20.67
N PRO A 110 16.22 9.73 -19.97
CA PRO A 110 16.85 9.85 -18.66
C PRO A 110 16.15 8.99 -17.61
N LEU A 111 14.81 8.88 -17.65
CA LEU A 111 14.05 8.05 -16.71
C LEU A 111 14.49 6.58 -16.81
N LEU A 112 14.58 6.04 -18.02
CA LEU A 112 15.05 4.66 -18.25
C LEU A 112 16.44 4.41 -17.63
N LYS A 113 17.38 5.34 -17.81
CA LYS A 113 18.74 5.23 -17.28
C LYS A 113 18.79 5.26 -15.75
N VAL A 114 18.10 6.22 -15.11
CA VAL A 114 18.10 6.32 -13.64
C VAL A 114 17.33 5.16 -13.01
N SER A 115 16.27 4.69 -13.67
CA SER A 115 15.50 3.52 -13.27
C SER A 115 16.34 2.25 -13.30
N GLU A 116 17.07 2.00 -14.38
CA GLU A 116 17.99 0.86 -14.50
C GLU A 116 19.05 0.90 -13.38
N ALA A 117 19.68 2.06 -13.15
CA ALA A 117 20.71 2.20 -12.11
C ALA A 117 20.19 2.00 -10.68
N LEU A 118 18.91 2.28 -10.42
CA LEU A 118 18.25 2.03 -9.12
C LEU A 118 17.58 0.66 -9.03
N GLY A 119 17.60 -0.12 -10.12
CA GLY A 119 16.87 -1.38 -10.26
C GLY A 119 15.35 -1.22 -10.24
N LEU A 120 14.82 -0.02 -10.46
CA LEU A 120 13.38 0.28 -10.37
C LEU A 120 12.74 0.37 -11.77
N PRO A 121 11.42 0.15 -11.89
CA PRO A 121 10.72 0.39 -13.14
C PRO A 121 10.57 1.91 -13.41
N PRO A 122 10.53 2.33 -14.68
CA PRO A 122 10.54 3.74 -15.11
C PRO A 122 9.18 4.46 -14.95
N LEU A 123 8.70 4.59 -13.71
CA LEU A 123 7.49 5.32 -13.34
C LEU A 123 7.51 5.80 -11.89
N ALA A 124 6.51 6.56 -11.48
CA ALA A 124 6.34 6.96 -10.07
C ALA A 124 5.96 5.77 -9.16
N THR A 125 6.96 5.03 -8.69
CA THR A 125 6.84 3.97 -7.67
C THR A 125 6.72 4.54 -6.26
N TYR A 126 6.34 3.71 -5.28
CA TYR A 126 6.33 4.07 -3.85
C TYR A 126 7.66 4.67 -3.36
N ALA A 127 8.81 4.19 -3.83
CA ALA A 127 10.10 4.76 -3.47
C ALA A 127 10.24 6.25 -3.87
N GLY A 128 9.89 6.58 -5.11
CA GLY A 128 9.95 7.95 -5.63
C GLY A 128 8.84 8.86 -5.10
N LEU A 129 7.67 8.31 -4.78
CA LEU A 129 6.51 9.06 -4.29
C LEU A 129 6.51 9.30 -2.77
N VAL A 130 7.16 8.40 -2.02
CA VAL A 130 7.12 8.35 -0.54
C VAL A 130 8.52 8.38 0.04
N LEU A 131 9.32 7.33 -0.16
CA LEU A 131 10.60 7.14 0.53
C LEU A 131 11.62 8.26 0.25
N TRP A 132 11.51 8.93 -0.89
CA TRP A 132 12.42 9.99 -1.32
C TRP A 132 11.71 11.35 -1.55
N ASN A 133 10.49 11.52 -1.05
CA ASN A 133 9.64 12.69 -1.30
C ASN A 133 9.18 13.38 0.00
N PHE A 134 10.10 13.68 0.90
CA PHE A 134 9.80 14.42 2.11
C PHE A 134 11.02 15.19 2.60
N CYS A 135 10.79 16.23 3.38
CA CYS A 135 11.84 17.01 4.03
C CYS A 135 11.26 17.70 5.28
N PRO A 136 12.10 18.17 6.21
CA PRO A 136 11.62 18.89 7.37
C PRO A 136 11.08 20.28 6.98
N ILE A 137 10.11 20.76 7.76
CA ILE A 137 9.65 22.15 7.74
C ILE A 137 10.73 23.03 8.39
N PHE A 138 11.15 22.66 9.60
CA PHE A 138 12.26 23.27 10.33
C PHE A 138 13.41 22.27 10.51
N GLU A 139 14.62 22.70 10.13
CA GLU A 139 15.86 21.92 10.35
C GLU A 139 16.42 22.10 11.77
N ASP A 140 15.94 23.11 12.50
CA ASP A 140 16.30 23.38 13.89
C ASP A 140 15.30 22.69 14.84
N GLU A 141 15.79 21.88 15.77
CA GLU A 141 14.98 21.11 16.73
C GLU A 141 14.18 21.99 17.69
N ALA A 142 14.71 23.16 18.08
CA ALA A 142 14.02 24.08 18.97
C ALA A 142 12.82 24.72 18.27
N LEU A 143 12.96 25.05 16.98
CA LEU A 143 11.84 25.51 16.14
C LEU A 143 10.85 24.39 15.82
N ALA A 144 11.32 23.17 15.62
CA ALA A 144 10.48 21.99 15.41
C ALA A 144 9.67 21.60 16.66
N GLY A 145 10.05 22.08 17.84
CA GLY A 145 9.40 21.72 19.11
C GLY A 145 9.65 20.27 19.52
N GLY A 146 10.72 19.66 19.03
CA GLY A 146 11.02 18.24 19.22
C GLY A 146 11.92 17.68 18.11
N SER A 147 11.76 16.39 17.81
CA SER A 147 12.53 15.72 16.75
C SER A 147 12.22 16.33 15.38
N VAL A 148 13.27 16.62 14.59
CA VAL A 148 13.11 17.07 13.19
C VAL A 148 12.40 16.05 12.31
N TRP A 149 12.33 14.79 12.74
CA TRP A 149 11.64 13.68 12.06
C TRP A 149 10.18 13.50 12.48
N ASP A 150 9.66 14.34 13.39
CA ASP A 150 8.27 14.25 13.82
C ASP A 150 7.31 14.54 12.65
N LEU A 151 6.21 13.79 12.57
CA LEU A 151 5.20 13.96 11.51
C LEU A 151 4.70 15.40 11.40
N SER A 152 4.58 16.12 12.51
CA SER A 152 4.14 17.52 12.53
C SER A 152 5.16 18.50 11.92
N ASN A 153 6.42 18.08 11.81
CA ASN A 153 7.52 18.86 11.21
C ASN A 153 7.92 18.35 9.81
N LEU A 154 7.14 17.48 9.17
CA LEU A 154 7.45 17.00 7.81
C LEU A 154 6.55 17.66 6.76
N ARG A 155 7.13 17.89 5.58
CA ARG A 155 6.41 18.29 4.36
C ARG A 155 6.88 17.49 3.17
N THR A 156 6.02 17.38 2.16
CA THR A 156 6.38 16.78 0.86
C THR A 156 7.29 17.70 0.06
N ILE A 157 8.08 17.12 -0.84
CA ILE A 157 8.92 17.91 -1.77
C ILE A 157 8.12 18.19 -3.05
N ASN A 158 7.46 17.18 -3.61
CA ASN A 158 6.62 17.28 -4.79
C ASN A 158 5.22 16.69 -4.57
N THR A 159 4.25 17.26 -5.28
CA THR A 159 2.86 16.80 -5.35
C THR A 159 2.34 17.02 -6.77
N PHE A 160 1.37 16.21 -7.20
CA PHE A 160 0.66 16.41 -8.46
C PHE A 160 -0.38 17.53 -8.35
N THR A 161 -1.07 17.60 -7.22
CA THR A 161 -2.26 18.43 -7.03
C THR A 161 -2.01 19.69 -6.23
N GLY A 162 -0.91 19.75 -5.47
CA GLY A 162 -0.67 20.80 -4.49
C GLY A 162 -1.59 20.74 -3.27
N SER A 163 -2.41 19.68 -3.12
CA SER A 163 -3.37 19.60 -2.03
C SER A 163 -2.76 19.10 -0.73
N MET A 164 -3.40 19.49 0.36
CA MET A 164 -3.10 18.98 1.69
C MET A 164 -3.38 17.47 1.79
N ASP A 165 -4.44 16.98 1.15
CA ASP A 165 -4.81 15.57 1.11
C ASP A 165 -3.73 14.68 0.51
N GLU A 166 -3.10 15.15 -0.57
CA GLU A 166 -2.01 14.42 -1.23
C GLU A 166 -0.76 14.41 -0.35
N SER A 167 -0.44 15.56 0.23
CA SER A 167 0.70 15.67 1.14
C SER A 167 0.52 14.77 2.36
N TRP A 168 -0.68 14.76 2.96
CA TRP A 168 -0.99 13.90 4.09
C TRP A 168 -0.91 12.41 3.75
N PHE A 169 -1.40 12.03 2.56
CA PHE A 169 -1.33 10.64 2.09
C PHE A 169 0.12 10.13 2.02
N TYR A 170 1.04 10.94 1.47
CA TYR A 170 2.46 10.58 1.44
C TYR A 170 3.10 10.64 2.83
N LEU A 171 2.84 11.67 3.63
CA LEU A 171 3.49 11.87 4.94
C LEU A 171 3.09 10.82 5.98
N ILE A 172 1.83 10.39 6.02
CA ILE A 172 1.43 9.24 6.85
C ILE A 172 2.22 7.99 6.45
N SER A 173 2.44 7.78 5.14
CA SER A 173 3.22 6.66 4.63
C SER A 173 4.71 6.77 4.99
N VAL A 174 5.30 7.97 4.90
CA VAL A 174 6.69 8.22 5.35
C VAL A 174 6.82 7.93 6.85
N PHE A 175 5.95 8.49 7.68
CA PHE A 175 6.05 8.29 9.12
C PHE A 175 5.76 6.84 9.52
N PHE A 176 4.97 6.11 8.74
CA PHE A 176 4.75 4.67 8.88
C PHE A 176 6.05 3.89 8.69
N GLU A 177 6.81 4.19 7.64
CA GLU A 177 8.13 3.61 7.40
C GLU A 177 9.10 3.93 8.54
N LYS A 178 9.17 5.21 8.96
CA LYS A 178 10.02 5.66 10.07
C LYS A 178 9.70 4.93 11.38
N ARG A 179 8.41 4.85 11.75
CA ARG A 179 7.96 4.17 12.98
C ARG A 179 8.24 2.67 12.93
N GLY A 180 8.24 2.07 11.74
CA GLY A 180 8.53 0.66 11.51
C GLY A 180 9.97 0.24 11.82
N ALA A 181 10.90 1.18 11.99
CA ALA A 181 12.27 0.89 12.41
C ALA A 181 12.34 0.14 13.74
N GLN A 182 11.47 0.49 14.70
CA GLN A 182 11.38 -0.25 15.96
C GLN A 182 10.99 -1.71 15.71
N SER A 183 9.90 -1.95 14.98
CA SER A 183 9.43 -3.31 14.67
C SER A 183 10.47 -4.13 13.90
N MET A 184 11.23 -3.51 13.01
CA MET A 184 12.35 -4.16 12.32
C MET A 184 13.43 -4.62 13.31
N ASN A 185 13.88 -3.71 14.18
CA ASN A 185 14.93 -4.02 15.14
C ASN A 185 14.49 -5.09 16.14
N ASP A 186 13.26 -5.00 16.65
CA ASP A 186 12.69 -6.01 17.54
C ASP A 186 12.60 -7.38 16.86
N GLY A 187 12.17 -7.43 15.60
CA GLY A 187 12.16 -8.67 14.81
C GLY A 187 13.56 -9.28 14.62
N LEU A 188 14.56 -8.46 14.26
CA LEU A 188 15.94 -8.93 14.09
C LEU A 188 16.55 -9.38 15.42
N ASN A 189 16.27 -8.68 16.52
CA ASN A 189 16.71 -9.08 17.85
C ASN A 189 16.02 -10.35 18.34
N ALA A 190 14.74 -10.56 18.02
CA ALA A 190 14.07 -11.83 18.27
C ALA A 190 14.76 -12.99 17.53
N ILE A 191 15.15 -12.82 16.26
CA ILE A 191 15.93 -13.84 15.52
C ILE A 191 17.27 -14.12 16.21
N ARG A 192 17.98 -13.07 16.69
CA ARG A 192 19.23 -13.24 17.44
C ARG A 192 19.01 -14.03 18.74
N ALA A 193 17.99 -13.68 19.50
CA ALA A 193 17.62 -14.34 20.74
C ALA A 193 17.24 -15.82 20.53
N VAL A 194 16.53 -16.14 19.43
CA VAL A 194 16.26 -17.53 19.02
C VAL A 194 17.58 -18.28 18.80
N ARG A 195 18.55 -17.68 18.10
CA ARG A 195 19.84 -18.32 17.79
C ARG A 195 20.71 -18.53 19.03
N SER A 196 20.63 -17.66 20.02
CA SER A 196 21.37 -17.79 21.28
C SER A 196 20.64 -18.65 22.33
N GLY A 197 19.44 -19.16 22.03
CA GLY A 197 18.61 -19.88 23.01
C GLY A 197 18.09 -18.98 24.14
N ASP A 198 18.09 -17.66 23.95
CA ASP A 198 17.59 -16.69 24.94
C ASP A 198 16.07 -16.58 24.86
N ARG A 199 15.38 -17.53 25.50
CA ARG A 199 13.91 -17.55 25.55
C ARG A 199 13.32 -16.24 26.08
N ALA A 200 13.92 -15.65 27.11
CA ALA A 200 13.40 -14.42 27.70
C ALA A 200 13.50 -13.24 26.71
N GLY A 201 14.63 -13.12 26.02
CA GLY A 201 14.81 -12.17 24.93
C GLY A 201 13.80 -12.34 23.80
N VAL A 202 13.52 -13.59 23.38
CA VAL A 202 12.49 -13.85 22.35
C VAL A 202 11.12 -13.33 22.78
N VAL A 203 10.69 -13.62 24.00
CA VAL A 203 9.39 -13.15 24.53
C VAL A 203 9.35 -11.62 24.57
N ALA A 204 10.37 -10.97 25.12
CA ALA A 204 10.43 -9.52 25.25
C ALA A 204 10.37 -8.83 23.89
N HIS A 205 11.15 -9.30 22.91
CA HIS A 205 11.15 -8.72 21.57
C HIS A 205 9.85 -8.98 20.80
N LEU A 206 9.18 -10.12 21.02
CA LEU A 206 7.85 -10.36 20.45
C LEU A 206 6.79 -9.43 21.06
N GLN A 207 6.83 -9.16 22.37
CA GLN A 207 5.92 -8.21 23.00
C GLN A 207 6.13 -6.80 22.43
N ALA A 208 7.38 -6.34 22.35
CA ALA A 208 7.72 -5.04 21.75
C ALA A 208 7.32 -4.97 20.26
N LEU A 209 7.50 -6.06 19.50
CA LEU A 209 7.06 -6.15 18.11
C LEU A 209 5.53 -6.04 17.99
N ALA A 210 4.76 -6.69 18.87
CA ALA A 210 3.31 -6.58 18.88
C ALA A 210 2.86 -5.13 19.13
N GLU A 211 3.44 -4.45 20.12
CA GLU A 211 3.19 -3.03 20.41
C GLU A 211 3.56 -2.13 19.22
N GLY A 212 4.69 -2.41 18.57
CA GLY A 212 5.13 -1.71 17.37
C GLY A 212 4.13 -1.85 16.22
N ILE A 213 3.63 -3.06 15.95
CA ILE A 213 2.62 -3.31 14.90
C ILE A 213 1.28 -2.62 15.24
N ASP A 214 0.86 -2.62 16.50
CA ASP A 214 -0.34 -1.89 16.93
C ASP A 214 -0.20 -0.38 16.69
N SER A 215 0.95 0.20 17.06
CA SER A 215 1.24 1.61 16.80
C SER A 215 1.23 1.95 15.30
N LEU A 216 1.70 1.04 14.44
CA LEU A 216 1.61 1.19 12.98
C LEU A 216 0.14 1.18 12.52
N GLY A 217 -0.69 0.32 13.09
CA GLY A 217 -2.15 0.31 12.88
C GLY A 217 -2.84 1.60 13.30
N ALA A 218 -2.48 2.16 14.45
CA ALA A 218 -2.99 3.46 14.90
C ALA A 218 -2.62 4.58 13.94
N LEU A 219 -1.35 4.61 13.48
CA LEU A 219 -0.86 5.61 12.53
C LEU A 219 -1.56 5.55 11.18
N LEU A 220 -1.78 4.35 10.63
CA LEU A 220 -2.53 4.19 9.38
C LEU A 220 -3.94 4.80 9.50
N GLY A 221 -4.54 4.71 10.69
CA GLY A 221 -5.82 5.31 11.02
C GLY A 221 -5.90 6.82 10.87
N ARG A 222 -4.77 7.51 11.00
CA ARG A 222 -4.67 8.96 10.91
C ARG A 222 -4.79 9.47 9.47
N MET A 223 -4.84 8.57 8.48
CA MET A 223 -5.12 8.93 7.09
C MET A 223 -6.39 9.78 6.95
N GLU A 224 -7.42 9.47 7.75
CA GLU A 224 -8.71 10.17 7.74
C GLU A 224 -8.67 11.59 8.34
N GLU A 225 -7.57 11.99 9.01
CA GLU A 225 -7.45 13.31 9.63
C GLU A 225 -7.43 14.43 8.58
N MET A 226 -6.62 14.26 7.52
CA MET A 226 -6.37 15.33 6.54
C MET A 226 -6.37 14.84 5.08
N CYS A 227 -6.84 13.62 4.79
CA CYS A 227 -7.00 13.11 3.43
C CYS A 227 -8.46 12.72 3.19
N ASP A 228 -9.22 13.54 2.48
CA ASP A 228 -10.62 13.27 2.18
C ASP A 228 -10.77 12.11 1.16
N PRO A 229 -11.66 11.13 1.41
CA PRO A 229 -11.89 10.01 0.51
C PRO A 229 -12.27 10.39 -0.93
N TYR A 230 -13.06 11.45 -1.13
CA TYR A 230 -13.44 11.90 -2.46
C TYR A 230 -12.23 12.54 -3.16
N VAL A 231 -11.47 13.40 -2.48
CA VAL A 231 -10.24 13.99 -3.03
C VAL A 231 -9.23 12.91 -3.41
N PHE A 232 -8.98 11.95 -2.52
CA PHE A 232 -8.10 10.82 -2.83
C PHE A 232 -8.54 10.07 -4.10
N TYR A 233 -9.80 9.64 -4.16
CA TYR A 233 -10.29 8.80 -5.24
C TYR A 233 -10.28 9.52 -6.60
N TYR A 234 -10.76 10.76 -6.64
CA TYR A 234 -10.97 11.48 -7.90
C TYR A 234 -9.80 12.37 -8.31
N ARG A 235 -8.94 12.80 -7.37
CA ARG A 235 -7.90 13.81 -7.63
C ARG A 235 -6.48 13.28 -7.50
N ILE A 236 -6.24 12.33 -6.59
CA ILE A 236 -4.89 11.84 -6.29
C ILE A 236 -4.64 10.50 -6.98
N ARG A 237 -5.52 9.51 -6.74
CA ARG A 237 -5.40 8.13 -7.24
C ARG A 237 -5.16 8.01 -8.75
N PRO A 238 -5.72 8.87 -9.64
CA PRO A 238 -5.40 8.83 -11.07
C PRO A 238 -3.90 8.94 -11.36
N TYR A 239 -3.18 9.83 -10.68
CA TYR A 239 -1.74 10.02 -10.90
C TYR A 239 -0.88 8.88 -10.36
N LEU A 240 -1.38 8.15 -9.37
CA LEU A 240 -0.73 6.97 -8.80
C LEU A 240 -0.88 5.72 -9.68
N ALA A 241 -1.72 5.78 -10.71
CA ALA A 241 -1.94 4.69 -11.63
C ALA A 241 -0.70 4.41 -12.48
N GLY A 242 -0.39 3.13 -12.65
CA GLY A 242 0.49 2.68 -13.73
C GLY A 242 -0.34 2.46 -15.00
N TRP A 243 0.23 1.79 -15.98
CA TRP A 243 -0.39 1.54 -17.28
C TRP A 243 -0.49 0.04 -17.61
N LYS A 244 -0.32 -0.84 -16.63
CA LYS A 244 -0.69 -2.27 -16.76
C LYS A 244 -2.21 -2.43 -16.61
N ASN A 245 -2.83 -3.17 -17.53
CA ASN A 245 -4.28 -3.45 -17.55
C ASN A 245 -5.18 -2.20 -17.64
N MET A 246 -4.76 -1.19 -18.42
CA MET A 246 -5.44 0.11 -18.58
C MET A 246 -6.05 0.34 -19.97
N ALA A 247 -6.43 -0.72 -20.68
CA ALA A 247 -7.02 -0.63 -22.02
C ALA A 247 -8.29 0.25 -22.05
N ASP A 248 -9.17 0.09 -21.06
CA ASP A 248 -10.41 0.86 -20.94
C ASP A 248 -10.18 2.36 -20.69
N LEU A 249 -8.95 2.73 -20.29
CA LEU A 249 -8.53 4.11 -20.05
C LEU A 249 -7.67 4.68 -21.19
N GLY A 250 -7.63 3.99 -22.34
CA GLY A 250 -6.91 4.45 -23.53
C GLY A 250 -5.46 3.96 -23.64
N LEU A 251 -5.01 3.04 -22.77
CA LEU A 251 -3.65 2.48 -22.79
C LEU A 251 -3.66 0.95 -23.03
N PRO A 252 -4.13 0.47 -24.20
CA PRO A 252 -4.25 -0.97 -24.47
C PRO A 252 -2.91 -1.72 -24.48
N ASN A 253 -1.83 -1.04 -24.88
CA ASN A 253 -0.49 -1.61 -24.96
C ASN A 253 0.42 -1.15 -23.80
N GLY A 254 -0.10 -0.37 -22.85
CA GLY A 254 0.70 0.36 -21.88
C GLY A 254 1.19 1.71 -22.44
N VAL A 255 2.40 2.10 -22.07
CA VAL A 255 3.01 3.39 -22.46
C VAL A 255 4.33 3.16 -23.19
N ARG A 256 4.52 3.88 -24.28
CA ARG A 256 5.73 3.91 -25.11
C ARG A 256 6.73 4.95 -24.57
N TYR A 257 8.00 4.56 -24.49
CA TYR A 257 9.08 5.37 -23.93
C TYR A 257 9.92 6.01 -25.03
N GLY A 258 9.58 7.25 -25.41
CA GLY A 258 10.16 7.93 -26.57
C GLY A 258 9.46 7.53 -27.88
N ASP A 259 9.53 8.39 -28.90
CA ASP A 259 8.77 8.20 -30.15
C ASP A 259 9.14 6.90 -30.88
N ARG A 260 10.37 6.43 -30.70
CA ARG A 260 10.92 5.21 -31.29
C ARG A 260 11.11 4.07 -30.29
N GLY A 261 10.69 4.26 -29.05
CA GLY A 261 10.83 3.24 -28.02
C GLY A 261 9.72 2.20 -28.05
N GLU A 262 9.81 1.26 -27.12
CA GLU A 262 8.86 0.17 -26.98
C GLU A 262 7.74 0.52 -25.98
N TYR A 263 6.55 -0.04 -26.23
CA TYR A 263 5.47 -0.04 -25.25
C TYR A 263 5.83 -0.95 -24.08
N ARG A 264 5.63 -0.46 -22.86
CA ARG A 264 5.88 -1.21 -21.63
C ARG A 264 4.67 -1.14 -20.72
N THR A 265 4.46 -2.19 -19.92
CA THR A 265 3.35 -2.26 -18.96
C THR A 265 3.87 -2.34 -17.54
N TYR A 266 3.52 -1.34 -16.71
CA TYR A 266 3.94 -1.29 -15.32
C TYR A 266 2.77 -1.01 -14.39
N VAL A 267 2.81 -1.62 -13.21
CA VAL A 267 1.87 -1.41 -12.11
C VAL A 267 2.18 -0.09 -11.39
N GLY A 268 1.14 0.66 -11.03
CA GLY A 268 1.28 1.97 -10.37
C GLY A 268 1.76 1.90 -8.93
N GLY A 269 2.08 3.06 -8.37
CA GLY A 269 2.45 3.21 -6.96
C GLY A 269 1.37 2.63 -6.03
N SER A 270 1.77 1.75 -5.11
CA SER A 270 0.87 1.19 -4.10
C SER A 270 1.64 0.82 -2.83
N ASN A 271 0.93 0.74 -1.70
CA ASN A 271 1.52 0.33 -0.42
C ASN A 271 2.05 -1.10 -0.44
N ALA A 272 1.70 -1.93 -1.43
CA ALA A 272 2.28 -3.27 -1.60
C ALA A 272 3.77 -3.22 -2.01
N GLN A 273 4.25 -2.06 -2.44
CA GLN A 273 5.66 -1.76 -2.74
C GLN A 273 6.43 -1.29 -1.50
N SER A 274 5.79 -1.15 -0.34
CA SER A 274 6.48 -0.96 0.95
C SER A 274 7.19 -2.26 1.34
N SER A 275 8.50 -2.18 1.54
CA SER A 275 9.29 -3.32 2.03
C SER A 275 8.99 -3.65 3.49
N LEU A 276 8.57 -2.66 4.29
CA LEU A 276 8.26 -2.83 5.71
C LEU A 276 7.13 -3.83 5.95
N ILE A 277 6.04 -3.74 5.19
CA ILE A 277 4.91 -4.68 5.34
C ILE A 277 5.35 -6.11 5.04
N GLN A 278 6.12 -6.32 3.98
CA GLN A 278 6.62 -7.66 3.63
C GLN A 278 7.65 -8.16 4.64
N MET A 279 8.48 -7.29 5.20
CA MET A 279 9.40 -7.65 6.27
C MET A 279 8.65 -8.18 7.50
N LEU A 280 7.57 -7.52 7.92
CA LEU A 280 6.74 -7.98 9.05
C LEU A 280 6.15 -9.37 8.77
N ASP A 281 5.68 -9.62 7.55
CA ASP A 281 5.18 -10.94 7.15
C ASP A 281 6.27 -12.00 7.24
N ILE A 282 7.49 -11.70 6.77
CA ILE A 282 8.64 -12.61 6.83
C ILE A 282 9.01 -12.92 8.29
N LEU A 283 9.10 -11.90 9.16
CA LEU A 283 9.41 -12.08 10.58
C LEU A 283 8.40 -12.98 11.28
N LEU A 284 7.11 -12.82 10.95
CA LEU A 284 6.03 -13.60 11.53
C LEU A 284 5.83 -14.95 10.85
N GLY A 285 6.54 -15.25 9.75
CA GLY A 285 6.37 -16.48 8.98
C GLY A 285 4.99 -16.59 8.32
N VAL A 286 4.44 -15.45 7.87
CA VAL A 286 3.20 -15.38 7.09
C VAL A 286 3.51 -15.63 5.62
N GLU A 287 2.82 -16.59 5.01
CA GLU A 287 2.96 -16.92 3.59
C GLU A 287 1.76 -16.41 2.80
N HIS A 288 2.01 -15.86 1.61
CA HIS A 288 1.01 -15.30 0.72
C HIS A 288 0.91 -16.07 -0.58
N PHE A 289 -0.31 -16.50 -0.95
CA PHE A 289 -0.55 -17.28 -2.16
C PHE A 289 -1.18 -16.42 -3.27
N GLN A 290 -1.24 -16.97 -4.48
CA GLN A 290 -1.96 -16.33 -5.57
C GLN A 290 -3.43 -16.11 -5.21
N THR A 291 -4.01 -14.98 -5.62
CA THR A 291 -5.39 -14.64 -5.26
C THR A 291 -6.38 -15.70 -5.74
N GLY A 292 -7.25 -16.17 -4.84
CA GLY A 292 -8.21 -17.24 -5.10
C GLY A 292 -7.67 -18.66 -4.87
N VAL A 293 -6.36 -18.80 -4.60
CA VAL A 293 -5.74 -20.07 -4.20
C VAL A 293 -5.54 -20.06 -2.69
N SER A 294 -6.17 -20.99 -1.98
CA SER A 294 -5.93 -21.23 -0.56
C SER A 294 -5.20 -22.55 -0.36
N LYS A 295 -4.52 -22.68 0.78
CA LYS A 295 -3.74 -23.87 1.16
C LYS A 295 -4.61 -25.13 1.06
N THR A 296 -4.29 -26.02 0.12
CA THR A 296 -4.80 -27.40 0.17
C THR A 296 -4.17 -28.06 1.40
N ALA A 297 -5.02 -28.51 2.32
CA ALA A 297 -4.60 -29.17 3.55
C ALA A 297 -3.72 -30.39 3.23
N GLY A 298 -2.42 -30.33 3.52
CA GLY A 298 -1.56 -31.53 3.47
C GLY A 298 -0.10 -31.36 3.08
N ARG A 299 0.36 -30.21 2.55
CA ARG A 299 1.78 -29.99 2.29
C ARG A 299 2.40 -29.03 3.30
N SER A 300 3.39 -29.53 4.05
CA SER A 300 4.35 -28.69 4.76
C SER A 300 5.10 -27.89 3.72
N ILE A 301 5.07 -26.57 3.86
CA ILE A 301 5.75 -25.66 2.95
C ILE A 301 6.96 -25.12 3.70
N SER A 302 8.13 -25.49 3.20
CA SER A 302 9.43 -24.92 3.52
C SER A 302 9.63 -23.62 2.72
N ALA A 303 10.69 -22.86 3.06
CA ALA A 303 11.17 -21.64 2.39
C ALA A 303 11.41 -21.71 0.85
N GLY A 304 10.98 -22.78 0.18
CA GLY A 304 11.09 -23.02 -1.26
C GLY A 304 9.75 -23.22 -2.00
N SER A 305 8.56 -22.99 -1.43
CA SER A 305 7.36 -22.94 -2.28
C SER A 305 7.28 -21.61 -3.02
N ASN A 306 7.74 -21.62 -4.28
CA ASN A 306 7.51 -20.55 -5.25
C ASN A 306 6.03 -20.47 -5.70
N GLY A 307 5.11 -20.31 -4.75
CA GLY A 307 3.69 -20.01 -5.01
C GLY A 307 3.50 -18.52 -5.29
N ASN A 308 3.97 -18.05 -6.44
CA ASN A 308 4.06 -16.65 -6.87
C ASN A 308 2.73 -15.86 -6.76
N GLY A 309 2.67 -14.94 -5.79
CA GLY A 309 1.59 -13.96 -5.63
C GLY A 309 1.98 -12.55 -6.09
N TYR A 310 0.98 -11.69 -6.29
CA TYR A 310 1.12 -10.26 -6.60
C TYR A 310 2.09 -9.51 -5.66
N ILE A 311 2.18 -9.93 -4.39
CA ILE A 311 3.08 -9.32 -3.40
C ILE A 311 4.57 -9.52 -3.74
N ASN A 312 4.93 -10.66 -4.34
CA ASN A 312 6.30 -10.92 -4.79
C ASN A 312 6.63 -10.11 -6.05
N ASP A 313 5.67 -9.96 -6.97
CA ASP A 313 5.85 -9.09 -8.14
C ASP A 313 6.14 -7.64 -7.71
N MET A 314 5.55 -7.18 -6.60
CA MET A 314 5.81 -5.84 -6.05
C MET A 314 7.22 -5.66 -5.51
N ARG A 315 7.99 -6.73 -5.25
CA ARG A 315 9.42 -6.59 -4.90
C ARG A 315 10.26 -6.05 -6.05
N ASN A 316 9.82 -6.24 -7.31
CA ASN A 316 10.45 -5.62 -8.48
C ASN A 316 10.21 -4.11 -8.55
N TYR A 317 9.33 -3.57 -7.69
CA TYR A 317 9.03 -2.14 -7.55
C TYR A 317 9.64 -1.54 -6.26
N MET A 318 10.45 -2.32 -5.54
CA MET A 318 11.24 -1.88 -4.38
C MET A 318 12.67 -1.61 -4.82
N PRO A 319 13.39 -0.66 -4.18
CA PRO A 319 14.83 -0.49 -4.40
C PRO A 319 15.58 -1.83 -4.30
N GLU A 320 16.62 -2.02 -5.10
CA GLU A 320 17.33 -3.30 -5.17
C GLU A 320 17.88 -3.75 -3.80
N GLY A 321 18.52 -2.84 -3.04
CA GLY A 321 18.98 -3.15 -1.69
C GLY A 321 17.84 -3.68 -0.80
N HIS A 322 16.66 -3.07 -0.86
CA HIS A 322 15.51 -3.45 -0.04
C HIS A 322 14.96 -4.84 -0.42
N ARG A 323 14.88 -5.17 -1.72
CA ARG A 323 14.43 -6.53 -2.12
C ARG A 323 15.45 -7.60 -1.73
N LEU A 324 16.75 -7.29 -1.80
CA LEU A 324 17.82 -8.18 -1.38
C LEU A 324 17.80 -8.39 0.14
N PHE A 325 17.51 -7.35 0.92
CA PHE A 325 17.28 -7.46 2.36
C PHE A 325 16.13 -8.44 2.67
N LEU A 326 14.98 -8.29 2.01
CA LEU A 326 13.85 -9.21 2.22
C LEU A 326 14.21 -10.65 1.85
N ALA A 327 14.97 -10.85 0.76
CA ALA A 327 15.43 -12.16 0.34
C ALA A 327 16.41 -12.79 1.35
N HIS A 328 17.30 -12.00 1.96
CA HIS A 328 18.19 -12.46 3.01
C HIS A 328 17.42 -12.75 4.30
N LEU A 329 16.54 -11.83 4.73
CA LEU A 329 15.70 -12.00 5.92
C LEU A 329 14.87 -13.28 5.86
N GLN A 330 14.31 -13.61 4.70
CA GLN A 330 13.55 -14.84 4.47
C GLN A 330 14.35 -16.12 4.75
N GLN A 331 15.67 -16.11 4.51
CA GLN A 331 16.55 -17.26 4.75
C GLN A 331 16.92 -17.44 6.22
N VAL A 332 16.93 -16.35 7.00
CA VAL A 332 17.33 -16.36 8.40
C VAL A 332 16.16 -16.34 9.37
N ALA A 333 14.96 -15.96 8.93
CA ALA A 333 13.76 -15.92 9.74
C ALA A 333 13.41 -17.31 10.30
N ASN A 334 13.30 -17.40 11.62
CA ASN A 334 13.15 -18.65 12.35
C ASN A 334 12.21 -18.55 13.57
N ILE A 335 11.62 -17.37 13.81
CA ILE A 335 10.78 -17.07 14.98
C ILE A 335 9.60 -18.04 15.07
N ARG A 336 8.84 -18.18 13.98
CA ARG A 336 7.65 -19.04 13.95
C ARG A 336 7.98 -20.50 14.22
N ASP A 337 9.03 -21.03 13.60
CA ASP A 337 9.47 -22.42 13.79
C ASP A 337 9.93 -22.67 15.23
N TYR A 338 10.63 -21.69 15.82
CA TYR A 338 11.00 -21.72 17.23
C TYR A 338 9.77 -21.77 18.15
N VAL A 339 8.77 -20.92 17.93
CA VAL A 339 7.53 -20.91 18.72
C VAL A 339 6.76 -22.24 18.56
N LEU A 340 6.67 -22.78 17.35
CA LEU A 340 5.96 -24.04 17.10
C LEU A 340 6.64 -25.25 17.75
N SER A 341 7.98 -25.28 17.79
CA SER A 341 8.74 -26.31 18.49
C SER A 341 8.67 -26.19 20.02
N HIS A 342 8.32 -25.01 20.53
CA HIS A 342 8.14 -24.72 21.95
C HIS A 342 6.66 -24.43 22.31
N ASN A 343 5.71 -25.09 21.63
CA ASN A 343 4.29 -24.80 21.80
C ASN A 343 3.71 -25.07 23.21
N PHE A 344 4.47 -25.74 24.07
CA PHE A 344 4.17 -25.94 25.48
C PHE A 344 4.43 -24.68 26.34
N ASP A 345 5.21 -23.72 25.82
CA ASP A 345 5.50 -22.45 26.46
C ASP A 345 4.38 -21.44 26.18
N ALA A 346 3.46 -21.32 27.13
CA ALA A 346 2.25 -20.50 26.98
C ALA A 346 2.56 -19.02 26.76
N GLU A 347 3.59 -18.47 27.42
CA GLU A 347 3.94 -17.05 27.31
C GLU A 347 4.59 -16.74 25.96
N LEU A 348 5.48 -17.62 25.49
CA LEU A 348 6.09 -17.51 24.16
C LEU A 348 5.04 -17.58 23.05
N VAL A 349 4.13 -18.55 23.13
CA VAL A 349 3.03 -18.72 22.18
C VAL A 349 2.10 -17.51 22.21
N LEU A 350 1.78 -16.99 23.40
CA LEU A 350 0.94 -15.80 23.55
C LEU A 350 1.58 -14.55 22.93
N ALA A 351 2.87 -14.31 23.16
CA ALA A 351 3.59 -13.17 22.60
C ALA A 351 3.63 -13.21 21.06
N TYR A 352 3.89 -14.39 20.49
CA TYR A 352 3.84 -14.57 19.03
C TYR A 352 2.42 -14.40 18.46
N ASP A 353 1.41 -15.03 19.07
CA ASP A 353 0.02 -14.91 18.63
C ASP A 353 -0.49 -13.46 18.77
N ALA A 354 0.01 -12.69 19.73
CA ALA A 354 -0.26 -11.26 19.85
C ALA A 354 0.28 -10.48 18.63
N CYS A 355 1.51 -10.76 18.17
CA CYS A 355 2.04 -10.14 16.95
C CYS A 355 1.16 -10.43 15.72
N VAL A 356 0.77 -11.70 15.55
CA VAL A 356 -0.10 -12.13 14.44
C VAL A 356 -1.47 -11.44 14.53
N SER A 357 -2.03 -11.33 15.74
CA SER A 357 -3.29 -10.62 16.00
C SER A 357 -3.20 -9.14 15.64
N MET A 358 -2.12 -8.45 16.05
CA MET A 358 -1.90 -7.03 15.71
C MET A 358 -1.73 -6.83 14.21
N MET A 359 -1.00 -7.72 13.53
CA MET A 359 -0.87 -7.66 12.07
C MET A 359 -2.19 -7.89 11.35
N LYS A 360 -3.02 -8.82 11.85
CA LYS A 360 -4.38 -9.03 11.33
C LYS A 360 -5.25 -7.79 11.54
N SER A 361 -5.20 -7.18 12.72
CA SER A 361 -5.95 -5.96 13.06
C SER A 361 -5.55 -4.79 12.14
N PHE A 362 -4.25 -4.60 11.91
CA PHE A 362 -3.72 -3.66 10.93
C PHE A 362 -4.34 -3.89 9.53
N ARG A 363 -4.38 -5.14 9.06
CA ARG A 363 -4.96 -5.49 7.76
C ARG A 363 -6.47 -5.25 7.70
N ASP A 364 -7.20 -5.54 8.78
CA ASP A 364 -8.63 -5.20 8.89
C ASP A 364 -8.85 -3.68 8.76
N ARG A 365 -8.03 -2.86 9.43
CA ARG A 365 -8.10 -1.40 9.31
C ARG A 365 -7.77 -0.92 7.89
N HIS A 366 -6.77 -1.53 7.24
CA HIS A 366 -6.46 -1.22 5.85
C HIS A 366 -7.63 -1.55 4.91
N ILE A 367 -8.31 -2.69 5.10
CA ILE A 367 -9.52 -3.04 4.34
C ILE A 367 -10.64 -2.01 4.56
N GLN A 368 -10.82 -1.50 5.78
CA GLN A 368 -11.81 -0.46 6.08
C GLN A 368 -11.51 0.84 5.33
N LEU A 369 -10.25 1.30 5.36
CA LEU A 369 -9.81 2.47 4.60
C LEU A 369 -10.04 2.27 3.11
N VAL A 370 -9.56 1.17 2.54
CA VAL A 370 -9.77 0.85 1.13
C VAL A 370 -11.26 0.82 0.76
N THR A 371 -12.11 0.27 1.62
CA THR A 371 -13.55 0.27 1.41
C THR A 371 -14.08 1.70 1.31
N ARG A 372 -13.69 2.60 2.23
CA ARG A 372 -14.15 3.99 2.26
C ARG A 372 -13.59 4.86 1.13
N TYR A 373 -12.30 4.73 0.86
CA TYR A 373 -11.55 5.57 -0.09
C TYR A 373 -11.69 5.09 -1.54
N ILE A 374 -12.03 3.82 -1.78
CA ILE A 374 -12.11 3.26 -3.13
C ILE A 374 -13.50 2.70 -3.41
N VAL A 375 -13.93 1.69 -2.67
CA VAL A 375 -15.17 0.96 -3.00
C VAL A 375 -16.42 1.84 -2.88
N LEU A 376 -16.54 2.61 -1.79
CA LEU A 376 -17.68 3.49 -1.58
C LEU A 376 -17.66 4.68 -2.55
N GLN A 377 -16.48 5.23 -2.87
CA GLN A 377 -16.39 6.34 -3.83
C GLN A 377 -16.76 5.90 -5.24
N ALA A 378 -16.33 4.70 -5.67
CA ALA A 378 -16.69 4.14 -6.98
C ALA A 378 -18.20 3.88 -7.14
N LYS A 379 -18.90 3.57 -6.05
CA LYS A 379 -20.36 3.33 -6.04
C LYS A 379 -21.19 4.60 -6.03
N LYS A 380 -20.61 5.74 -5.63
CA LYS A 380 -21.32 7.03 -5.72
C LYS A 380 -21.54 7.33 -7.19
N LYS A 381 -22.80 7.43 -7.62
CA LYS A 381 -23.14 7.98 -8.94
C LYS A 381 -22.74 9.45 -8.94
N GLU A 382 -21.88 9.86 -9.87
CA GLU A 382 -21.77 11.29 -10.15
C GLU A 382 -23.15 11.80 -10.61
N PRO A 383 -23.63 12.95 -10.12
CA PRO A 383 -24.83 13.57 -10.67
C PRO A 383 -24.60 13.86 -12.15
N SER A 384 -25.27 13.11 -13.02
CA SER A 384 -25.15 13.14 -14.47
C SER A 384 -25.79 14.38 -15.12
N THR A 385 -25.63 15.57 -14.53
CA THR A 385 -26.34 16.80 -14.93
C THR A 385 -25.51 18.07 -14.79
N LYS A 386 -24.26 18.10 -15.32
CA LYS A 386 -23.62 19.37 -15.69
C LYS A 386 -22.91 19.28 -17.05
N PRO A 387 -23.06 20.26 -17.96
CA PRO A 387 -22.36 20.31 -19.26
C PRO A 387 -20.84 20.55 -19.13
N HIS A 388 -20.35 20.78 -17.91
CA HIS A 388 -18.95 20.91 -17.58
C HIS A 388 -18.60 19.84 -16.56
N ALA A 389 -18.22 18.64 -17.04
CA ALA A 389 -17.59 17.63 -16.21
C ALA A 389 -16.36 18.29 -15.56
N THR A 390 -16.26 18.24 -14.23
CA THR A 390 -15.04 18.64 -13.53
C THR A 390 -13.90 17.79 -14.07
N LEU A 391 -13.01 18.44 -14.82
CA LEU A 391 -11.85 17.84 -15.48
C LEU A 391 -11.10 16.90 -14.53
N ARG A 392 -10.72 15.73 -15.07
CA ARG A 392 -9.54 14.88 -14.76
C ARG A 392 -9.94 13.40 -14.72
N SER A 393 -9.60 12.71 -15.81
CA SER A 393 -10.03 11.35 -16.10
C SER A 393 -8.85 10.39 -15.93
N GLY A 394 -9.06 9.36 -15.11
CA GLY A 394 -8.15 8.23 -14.90
C GLY A 394 -8.94 7.04 -14.37
N LEU A 395 -8.36 6.21 -13.49
CA LEU A 395 -9.02 5.05 -12.84
C LEU A 395 -10.43 5.32 -12.26
N SER A 396 -10.79 6.58 -12.02
CA SER A 396 -12.08 7.04 -11.50
C SER A 396 -13.17 7.24 -12.56
N LYS A 397 -12.87 7.12 -13.87
CA LYS A 397 -13.82 7.38 -15.00
C LYS A 397 -15.00 6.40 -15.05
N HIS A 398 -14.88 5.21 -14.45
CA HIS A 398 -15.94 4.21 -14.39
C HIS A 398 -16.54 4.09 -12.98
N SER A 399 -17.49 4.96 -12.66
CA SER A 399 -18.43 4.73 -11.55
C SER A 399 -19.47 3.69 -11.98
N GLY A 400 -19.30 2.42 -11.59
CA GLY A 400 -20.18 1.32 -12.01
C GLY A 400 -19.89 0.00 -11.30
N THR A 401 -20.79 -0.98 -11.45
CA THR A 401 -20.82 -2.31 -10.79
C THR A 401 -19.64 -3.24 -11.08
N MET A 402 -18.61 -2.78 -11.80
CA MET A 402 -17.40 -3.57 -12.06
C MET A 402 -16.51 -3.68 -10.81
N GLU A 403 -15.80 -4.80 -10.73
CA GLU A 403 -14.88 -5.14 -9.64
C GLU A 403 -13.75 -4.10 -9.56
N GLN A 404 -13.61 -3.44 -8.40
CA GLN A 404 -12.69 -2.31 -8.25
C GLN A 404 -11.24 -2.78 -8.23
N ARG A 405 -10.41 -2.20 -9.11
CA ARG A 405 -8.97 -2.50 -9.21
C ARG A 405 -8.15 -1.54 -8.36
N GLY A 406 -7.10 -2.01 -7.70
CA GLY A 406 -6.09 -1.11 -7.10
C GLY A 406 -5.32 -0.32 -8.16
N THR A 407 -4.52 0.68 -7.76
CA THR A 407 -3.44 1.23 -8.62
C THR A 407 -2.46 0.14 -9.06
N GLY A 408 -2.43 -0.93 -8.25
CA GLY A 408 -1.86 -2.25 -8.46
C GLY A 408 -2.39 -3.07 -9.65
N GLY A 409 -3.59 -2.78 -10.13
CA GLY A 409 -4.29 -3.58 -11.15
C GLY A 409 -4.98 -4.86 -10.64
N THR A 410 -4.89 -5.21 -9.35
CA THR A 410 -5.56 -6.38 -8.74
C THR A 410 -6.99 -6.09 -8.29
N SER A 411 -7.85 -7.12 -8.26
CA SER A 411 -9.14 -7.02 -7.57
C SER A 411 -8.92 -6.81 -6.08
N LEU A 412 -9.30 -5.63 -5.59
CA LEU A 412 -8.72 -5.06 -4.39
C LEU A 412 -9.20 -5.75 -3.11
N ILE A 413 -10.51 -5.99 -2.99
CA ILE A 413 -11.10 -6.56 -1.75
C ILE A 413 -10.79 -8.05 -1.56
N PRO A 414 -10.95 -8.93 -2.58
CA PRO A 414 -10.61 -10.34 -2.43
C PRO A 414 -9.14 -10.55 -2.07
N PHE A 415 -8.22 -9.82 -2.72
CA PHE A 415 -6.79 -9.88 -2.42
C PHE A 415 -6.50 -9.49 -0.96
N LEU A 416 -7.00 -8.34 -0.50
CA LEU A 416 -6.74 -7.88 0.87
C LEU A 416 -7.34 -8.80 1.93
N LYS A 417 -8.55 -9.35 1.68
CA LYS A 417 -9.17 -10.33 2.57
C LYS A 417 -8.34 -11.61 2.65
N GLN A 418 -7.88 -12.12 1.51
CA GLN A 418 -7.02 -13.30 1.48
C GLN A 418 -5.73 -13.06 2.28
N CYS A 419 -5.03 -11.94 2.06
CA CYS A 419 -3.85 -11.60 2.84
C CYS A 419 -4.14 -11.59 4.35
N ARG A 420 -5.23 -10.94 4.78
CA ARG A 420 -5.63 -10.93 6.19
C ARG A 420 -5.88 -12.35 6.74
N ASP A 421 -6.59 -13.18 6.00
CA ASP A 421 -6.95 -14.54 6.43
C ASP A 421 -5.70 -15.43 6.51
N GLU A 422 -4.76 -15.27 5.56
CA GLU A 422 -3.44 -15.91 5.58
C GLU A 422 -2.62 -15.50 6.80
N THR A 423 -2.64 -14.22 7.20
CA THR A 423 -2.02 -13.78 8.47
C THR A 423 -2.64 -14.49 9.66
N GLY A 424 -3.97 -14.51 9.77
CA GLY A 424 -4.66 -15.18 10.88
C GLY A 424 -4.33 -16.68 10.96
N SER A 425 -4.06 -17.33 9.82
CA SER A 425 -3.68 -18.74 9.75
C SER A 425 -2.26 -19.04 10.29
N ALA A 426 -1.41 -18.00 10.41
CA ALA A 426 -0.03 -18.15 10.86
C ALA A 426 0.08 -18.42 12.37
N ALA A 427 -0.95 -18.06 13.15
CA ALA A 427 -1.02 -18.25 14.60
C ALA A 427 -0.52 -19.63 15.05
N ALA A 428 0.20 -19.68 16.16
CA ALA A 428 0.80 -20.89 16.69
C ALA A 428 -0.23 -21.73 17.46
N SER A 429 -1.03 -21.11 18.33
CA SER A 429 -1.99 -21.85 19.17
C SER A 429 -3.23 -22.31 18.40
N ALA A 430 -3.83 -23.43 18.82
CA ALA A 430 -5.09 -23.93 18.26
C ALA A 430 -6.27 -22.98 18.53
N TRP A 431 -6.23 -22.23 19.63
CA TRP A 431 -7.23 -21.21 19.96
C TRP A 431 -7.03 -19.96 19.10
N GLY A 432 -5.80 -19.46 18.98
CA GLY A 432 -5.42 -18.34 18.12
C GLY A 432 -5.80 -18.59 16.67
N LYS A 433 -5.47 -19.75 16.10
CA LYS A 433 -5.91 -20.15 14.75
C LYS A 433 -7.43 -20.06 14.58
N ARG A 434 -8.20 -20.55 15.55
CA ARG A 434 -9.67 -20.54 15.47
C ARG A 434 -10.21 -19.11 15.49
N ILE A 435 -9.76 -18.27 16.42
CA ILE A 435 -10.27 -16.89 16.55
C ILE A 435 -9.82 -16.00 15.40
N LEU A 436 -8.54 -16.10 15.02
CA LEU A 436 -7.95 -15.22 14.02
C LEU A 436 -8.33 -15.63 12.58
N TYR A 437 -8.60 -16.90 12.32
CA TYR A 437 -9.04 -17.35 10.99
C TYR A 437 -10.56 -17.25 10.79
N HIS A 438 -11.37 -17.67 11.77
CA HIS A 438 -12.83 -17.71 11.58
C HIS A 438 -13.56 -16.41 11.92
N GLY A 439 -12.86 -15.42 12.48
CA GLY A 439 -13.53 -14.31 13.17
C GLY A 439 -14.25 -14.83 14.42
N VAL A 440 -14.66 -13.91 15.31
CA VAL A 440 -15.32 -14.21 16.60
C VAL A 440 -16.24 -15.42 16.48
N LEU A 441 -15.99 -16.45 17.30
CA LEU A 441 -16.80 -17.66 17.40
C LEU A 441 -18.28 -17.24 17.43
N ARG A 442 -19.07 -17.68 16.45
CA ARG A 442 -20.53 -17.65 16.58
C ARG A 442 -20.85 -18.53 17.78
N VAL A 443 -21.03 -17.90 18.94
CA VAL A 443 -21.58 -18.56 20.12
C VAL A 443 -22.95 -19.07 19.66
N LYS A 444 -23.07 -20.39 19.50
CA LYS A 444 -24.40 -21.01 19.48
C LYS A 444 -24.91 -20.83 20.90
N ASP A 445 -25.91 -19.97 21.07
CA ASP A 445 -26.66 -19.88 22.32
C ASP A 445 -27.21 -21.27 22.64
N ASN A 446 -26.51 -22.00 23.51
CA ASN A 446 -27.06 -23.15 24.21
C ASN A 446 -27.66 -22.61 25.51
N SER A 447 -28.78 -21.90 25.41
CA SER A 447 -29.69 -21.75 26.55
C SER A 447 -30.82 -22.76 26.39
N ILE A 448 -30.64 -23.89 27.07
CA ILE A 448 -31.68 -24.86 27.41
C ILE A 448 -32.78 -24.13 28.18
N LEU A 449 -34.02 -24.25 27.70
CA LEU A 449 -35.23 -24.37 28.53
C LEU A 449 -36.28 -25.11 27.68
N ASP A 450 -36.34 -26.42 27.88
CA ASP A 450 -37.40 -27.30 27.42
C ASP A 450 -38.76 -26.84 27.98
N LEU A 451 -39.73 -26.60 27.10
CA LEU A 451 -41.15 -26.58 27.46
C LEU A 451 -41.88 -27.65 26.64
N PRO A 452 -42.66 -28.53 27.29
CA PRO A 452 -43.21 -29.71 26.63
C PRO A 452 -44.39 -29.37 25.72
N LYS A 453 -44.35 -29.91 24.49
CA LYS A 453 -45.44 -29.89 23.52
C LYS A 453 -46.67 -30.61 24.09
N LYS A 454 -47.80 -29.91 24.20
CA LYS A 454 -49.13 -30.52 24.40
C LYS A 454 -50.01 -30.29 23.17
N GLY A 455 -50.46 -31.42 22.59
CA GLY A 455 -51.84 -31.62 22.14
C GLY A 455 -52.29 -30.97 20.82
N VAL A 456 -52.38 -31.80 19.78
CA VAL A 456 -53.33 -31.63 18.66
C VAL A 456 -54.71 -32.13 19.14
N PRO A 457 -55.84 -31.51 18.72
CA PRO A 457 -56.67 -32.16 17.71
C PRO A 457 -57.36 -31.24 16.67
N VAL A 458 -57.16 -31.61 15.40
CA VAL A 458 -58.02 -31.72 14.20
C VAL A 458 -59.45 -31.10 14.13
N VAL A 459 -59.82 -30.69 12.88
CA VAL A 459 -61.16 -30.56 12.20
C VAL A 459 -61.80 -29.15 12.30
N ALA A 460 -62.40 -28.46 11.30
CA ALA A 460 -62.90 -28.65 9.92
C ALA A 460 -63.07 -27.25 9.22
N SER A 461 -62.77 -27.10 7.93
CA SER A 461 -63.69 -26.97 6.76
C SER A 461 -64.18 -25.56 6.37
N ARG A 462 -64.29 -25.36 5.04
CA ARG A 462 -65.05 -24.35 4.25
C ARG A 462 -64.45 -22.94 4.15
N SER A 463 -64.59 -22.19 3.05
CA SER A 463 -64.82 -22.42 1.61
C SER A 463 -64.91 -21.02 1.01
N ASP A 464 -64.29 -20.83 -0.14
CA ASP A 464 -64.77 -20.02 -1.27
C ASP A 464 -65.02 -18.50 -1.18
N GLU A 465 -64.52 -17.88 -2.26
CA GLU A 465 -65.10 -16.77 -3.04
C GLU A 465 -64.88 -15.32 -2.57
N LEU A 466 -64.15 -14.54 -3.41
CA LEU A 466 -64.65 -13.45 -4.29
C LEU A 466 -64.85 -12.14 -3.49
N VAL A 467 -64.67 -10.90 -3.95
CA VAL A 467 -64.29 -10.23 -5.19
C VAL A 467 -64.26 -8.74 -4.83
N ASN A 468 -63.56 -7.94 -5.66
CA ASN A 468 -63.73 -6.48 -5.81
C ASN A 468 -63.26 -5.58 -4.66
N SER A 469 -62.89 -4.32 -4.87
CA SER A 469 -62.55 -3.47 -6.03
C SER A 469 -62.30 -2.07 -5.43
N TYR A 470 -61.92 -1.11 -6.29
CA TYR A 470 -61.76 0.33 -6.02
C TYR A 470 -60.38 0.71 -5.44
N SER A 471 -59.42 1.25 -6.21
CA SER A 471 -59.37 2.42 -7.11
C SER A 471 -59.23 3.76 -6.38
N GLU A 472 -58.24 4.53 -6.87
CA GLU A 472 -58.10 6.00 -6.80
C GLU A 472 -57.68 6.60 -5.45
N GLN A 473 -56.83 7.64 -5.37
CA GLN A 473 -56.30 8.56 -6.37
C GLN A 473 -55.09 9.28 -5.75
N GLU A 474 -54.24 9.77 -6.65
CA GLU A 474 -53.30 10.90 -6.56
C GLU A 474 -53.49 11.88 -5.38
N ASN A 475 -52.37 12.36 -4.79
CA ASN A 475 -51.96 13.76 -5.02
C ASN A 475 -50.63 14.15 -4.36
N HIS A 476 -49.80 14.79 -5.19
CA HIS A 476 -48.94 15.96 -4.95
C HIS A 476 -48.07 16.12 -3.67
N LEU A 477 -46.74 16.09 -3.87
CA LEU A 477 -45.73 17.19 -3.77
C LEU A 477 -45.99 18.39 -2.81
N PRO A 478 -44.99 19.26 -2.49
CA PRO A 478 -43.52 19.17 -2.55
C PRO A 478 -42.82 19.74 -1.28
N GLY A 479 -41.49 19.80 -1.29
CA GLY A 479 -40.81 21.02 -0.81
C GLY A 479 -39.70 20.84 0.22
N HIS A 480 -38.48 21.08 -0.25
CA HIS A 480 -37.46 21.95 0.37
C HIS A 480 -37.34 21.95 1.90
N TRP A 481 -36.27 21.37 2.44
CA TRP A 481 -35.01 22.05 2.81
C TRP A 481 -33.88 21.03 2.93
#